data_AF-V9DH78-F1
#
_entry.id   AF-V9DH78-F1
#
_cell.length_a   1.000
_cell.length_b   1.000
_cell.length_c   1.000
_cell.angle_alpha   90.00
_cell.angle_beta   90.00
_cell.angle_gamma   90.00
#
_symmetry.space_group_name_H-M   'P 1'
#
loop_
_entity.id
_entity.type
_entity.pdbx_description
1 polymer ?
#
loop_
_entity_poly.entity_id
_entity_poly.type
_entity_poly.pdbx_seq_one_letter_code
_entity_poly.pdbx_strand_id
1 'polypeptide(L)'
;MTSLDEESSPGEHDYRRSCSETALSANRRPLLPFEYGRLIDHETVKQDSLFLLADVYRFGAFSEGQCLNTLHVSIDDIVPVVAPVNALLEYKSLLDCHHLRLQETLATPRRRARSGWPRADKDGHRQKSNLVTFWLEEDHVHLVARTKELAAACNESMGILMNAAVINEATKAVAQTERMKKLTLMATFSIPLSFTCSIFGMNVHELNSSRWSIWAWIAVTVPVVPLTLVMSLCNLGEPRGARCAGEMCSMRGKAGGLGRDTRLGQEQLDPSLFTLSREMSLDVARASSIEHASRMIG
;
A
#
# COMPACT_ATOMS: atom_id res chain seq x y z
N MET A 1 -2.65 -39.30 -64.01
CA MET A 1 -1.46 -38.72 -63.37
C MET A 1 -1.72 -37.24 -63.22
N THR A 2 -2.58 -36.88 -62.26
CA THR A 2 -2.20 -36.29 -60.95
C THR A 2 -1.77 -34.83 -61.08
N SER A 3 -2.78 -33.97 -61.21
CA SER A 3 -2.74 -32.56 -60.78
C SER A 3 -3.30 -32.50 -59.36
N LEU A 4 -2.45 -32.11 -58.41
CA LEU A 4 -2.83 -31.79 -57.03
C LEU A 4 -3.17 -30.31 -57.01
N ASP A 5 -4.44 -29.99 -56.74
CA ASP A 5 -4.87 -28.64 -56.41
C ASP A 5 -4.52 -28.35 -54.95
N GLU A 6 -3.70 -27.32 -54.78
CA GLU A 6 -3.27 -26.76 -53.50
C GLU A 6 -4.30 -25.71 -53.07
N GLU A 7 -5.30 -26.14 -52.30
CA GLU A 7 -6.34 -25.25 -51.76
C GLU A 7 -5.76 -24.45 -50.58
N SER A 8 -5.21 -23.29 -50.90
CA SER A 8 -4.68 -22.29 -49.95
C SER A 8 -5.83 -21.62 -49.19
N SER A 9 -5.92 -21.90 -47.89
CA SER A 9 -6.93 -21.35 -46.98
C SER A 9 -6.75 -19.83 -46.79
N PRO A 10 -7.68 -18.97 -47.30
CA PRO A 10 -7.50 -17.52 -47.28
C PRO A 10 -7.98 -16.82 -45.99
N GLY A 11 -8.37 -17.57 -44.95
CA GLY A 11 -9.19 -17.03 -43.84
C GLY A 11 -8.44 -16.52 -42.60
N GLU A 12 -7.18 -16.90 -42.40
CA GLU A 12 -6.49 -16.68 -41.11
C GLU A 12 -5.82 -15.31 -41.00
N HIS A 13 -5.31 -14.77 -42.12
CA HIS A 13 -4.65 -13.47 -42.17
C HIS A 13 -5.62 -12.28 -42.09
N ASP A 14 -6.85 -12.46 -42.55
CA ASP A 14 -7.86 -11.39 -42.60
C ASP A 14 -8.47 -11.11 -41.21
N TYR A 15 -8.61 -12.16 -40.39
CA TYR A 15 -9.11 -12.04 -39.02
C TYR A 15 -8.11 -11.30 -38.10
N ARG A 16 -6.81 -11.53 -38.30
CA ARG A 16 -5.75 -10.86 -37.54
C ARG A 16 -5.67 -9.36 -37.85
N ARG A 17 -5.92 -8.96 -39.11
CA ARG A 17 -6.01 -7.55 -39.51
C ARG A 17 -7.22 -6.84 -38.90
N SER A 18 -8.39 -7.49 -38.92
CA SER A 18 -9.59 -6.96 -38.28
C SER A 18 -9.41 -6.71 -36.78
N CYS A 19 -8.66 -7.59 -36.08
CA CYS A 19 -8.29 -7.39 -34.68
C CYS A 19 -7.28 -6.25 -34.45
N SER A 20 -6.34 -6.03 -35.38
CA SER A 20 -5.37 -4.93 -35.27
C SER A 20 -5.97 -3.54 -35.60
N GLU A 21 -6.90 -3.45 -36.54
CA GLU A 21 -7.58 -2.18 -36.86
C GLU A 21 -8.55 -1.76 -35.75
N THR A 22 -9.13 -2.72 -35.01
CA THR A 22 -9.95 -2.44 -33.82
C THR A 22 -9.10 -2.06 -32.60
N ALA A 23 -7.88 -2.57 -32.48
CA ALA A 23 -6.94 -2.19 -31.41
C ALA A 23 -6.42 -0.74 -31.54
N LEU A 24 -6.36 -0.18 -32.76
CA LEU A 24 -5.95 1.21 -32.99
C LEU A 24 -7.04 2.26 -32.64
N SER A 25 -8.22 1.82 -32.19
CA SER A 25 -9.40 2.67 -31.98
C SER A 25 -9.67 3.04 -30.50
N ALA A 26 -8.68 2.89 -29.62
CA ALA A 26 -8.75 3.06 -28.17
C ALA A 26 -9.20 4.46 -27.64
N ASN A 27 -9.64 5.37 -28.53
CA ASN A 27 -10.22 6.67 -28.18
C ASN A 27 -11.66 6.86 -28.72
N ARG A 28 -12.35 5.79 -29.13
CA ARG A 28 -13.76 5.88 -29.55
C ARG A 28 -14.69 5.92 -28.35
N ARG A 29 -15.56 6.94 -28.33
CA ARG A 29 -16.76 7.01 -27.48
C ARG A 29 -17.52 5.68 -27.53
N PRO A 30 -18.20 5.25 -26.44
CA PRO A 30 -18.91 3.98 -26.41
C PRO A 30 -20.15 4.05 -27.31
N LEU A 31 -19.95 3.79 -28.60
CA LEU A 31 -21.00 3.66 -29.60
C LEU A 31 -21.53 2.23 -29.66
N LEU A 32 -21.47 1.47 -28.55
CA LEU A 32 -21.92 0.08 -28.54
C LEU A 32 -23.35 -0.07 -29.09
N PRO A 33 -24.34 0.78 -28.75
CA PRO A 33 -25.68 0.68 -29.35
C PRO A 33 -25.73 0.93 -30.87
N PHE A 34 -24.74 1.62 -31.44
CA PHE A 34 -24.73 2.09 -32.82
C PHE A 34 -23.77 1.32 -33.73
N GLU A 35 -22.73 0.69 -33.18
CA GLU A 35 -21.73 -0.09 -33.93
C GLU A 35 -21.82 -1.60 -33.67
N TYR A 36 -22.68 -2.05 -32.76
CA TYR A 36 -22.89 -3.48 -32.51
C TYR A 36 -23.37 -4.20 -33.76
N GLY A 37 -22.71 -5.31 -34.11
CA GLY A 37 -23.09 -6.14 -35.25
C GLY A 37 -22.56 -5.68 -36.61
N ARG A 38 -21.88 -4.52 -36.72
CA ARG A 38 -21.44 -3.99 -38.01
C ARG A 38 -20.34 -4.81 -38.68
N LEU A 39 -19.49 -5.45 -37.88
CA LEU A 39 -18.34 -6.25 -38.34
C LEU A 39 -18.58 -7.76 -38.24
N ILE A 40 -19.78 -8.17 -37.83
CA ILE A 40 -20.07 -9.57 -37.52
C ILE A 40 -20.55 -10.29 -38.80
N ASP A 41 -19.93 -11.44 -39.08
CA ASP A 41 -20.38 -12.35 -40.15
C ASP A 41 -21.76 -12.94 -39.83
N HIS A 42 -22.79 -12.43 -40.51
CA HIS A 42 -24.18 -12.83 -40.32
C HIS A 42 -24.44 -14.32 -40.57
N GLU A 43 -23.62 -15.00 -41.37
CA GLU A 43 -23.77 -16.44 -41.64
C GLU A 43 -23.26 -17.29 -40.47
N THR A 44 -22.24 -16.82 -39.76
CA THR A 44 -21.72 -17.46 -38.55
C THR A 44 -22.64 -17.20 -37.34
N VAL A 45 -23.21 -16.00 -37.23
CA VAL A 45 -24.14 -15.61 -36.14
C VAL A 45 -25.38 -16.48 -36.06
N LYS A 46 -25.97 -16.82 -37.22
CA LYS A 46 -27.19 -17.66 -37.27
C LYS A 46 -26.97 -19.03 -36.65
N GLN A 47 -25.73 -19.52 -36.68
CA GLN A 47 -25.37 -20.85 -36.22
C GLN A 47 -24.75 -20.83 -34.81
N ASP A 48 -24.19 -19.68 -34.40
CA ASP A 48 -23.45 -19.54 -33.16
C ASP A 48 -23.82 -18.28 -32.36
N SER A 49 -24.59 -18.50 -31.30
CA SER A 49 -25.02 -17.43 -30.38
C SER A 49 -23.88 -16.78 -29.58
N LEU A 50 -22.76 -17.49 -29.32
CA LEU A 50 -21.63 -16.88 -28.61
C LEU A 50 -20.89 -15.91 -29.53
N PHE A 51 -20.79 -16.24 -30.82
CA PHE A 51 -20.16 -15.37 -31.81
C PHE A 51 -20.86 -14.00 -31.90
N LEU A 52 -22.19 -13.97 -31.74
CA LEU A 52 -22.94 -12.72 -31.62
C LEU A 52 -22.54 -11.89 -30.39
N LEU A 53 -22.29 -12.56 -29.25
CA LEU A 53 -21.90 -11.89 -28.02
C LEU A 53 -20.42 -11.48 -27.98
N ALA A 54 -19.59 -11.97 -28.92
CA ALA A 54 -18.16 -11.73 -28.92
C ALA A 54 -17.81 -10.23 -28.88
N ASP A 55 -18.52 -9.39 -29.63
CA ASP A 55 -18.31 -7.93 -29.62
C ASP A 55 -18.64 -7.31 -28.26
N VAL A 56 -19.66 -7.81 -27.56
CA VAL A 56 -20.03 -7.33 -26.21
C VAL A 56 -18.98 -7.74 -25.19
N TYR A 57 -18.52 -8.99 -25.23
CA TYR A 57 -17.46 -9.45 -24.34
C TYR A 57 -16.15 -8.70 -24.61
N ARG A 58 -15.80 -8.48 -25.87
CA ARG A 58 -14.61 -7.73 -26.26
C ARG A 58 -14.69 -6.27 -25.79
N PHE A 59 -15.83 -5.62 -25.97
CA PHE A 59 -16.05 -4.29 -25.42
C PHE A 59 -15.93 -4.27 -23.89
N GLY A 60 -16.50 -5.26 -23.22
CA GLY A 60 -16.37 -5.43 -21.77
C GLY A 60 -14.91 -5.62 -21.34
N ALA A 61 -14.15 -6.45 -22.06
CA ALA A 61 -12.73 -6.65 -21.81
C ALA A 61 -11.92 -5.34 -21.96
N PHE A 62 -12.23 -4.52 -22.98
CA PHE A 62 -11.57 -3.23 -23.15
C PHE A 62 -11.93 -2.22 -22.06
N SER A 63 -13.20 -2.14 -21.65
CA SER A 63 -13.62 -1.22 -20.59
C SER A 63 -13.02 -1.60 -19.23
N GLU A 64 -12.98 -2.90 -18.92
CA GLU A 64 -12.28 -3.44 -17.76
C GLU A 64 -10.78 -3.13 -17.83
N GLY A 65 -10.14 -3.34 -18.98
CA GLY A 65 -8.74 -2.99 -19.19
C GLY A 65 -8.45 -1.50 -18.97
N GLN A 66 -9.32 -0.61 -19.47
CA GLN A 66 -9.20 0.83 -19.24
C GLN A 66 -9.40 1.18 -17.77
N CYS A 67 -10.37 0.57 -17.09
CA CYS A 67 -10.59 0.75 -15.66
C CYS A 67 -9.35 0.33 -14.85
N LEU A 68 -8.75 -0.84 -15.14
CA LEU A 68 -7.53 -1.30 -14.50
C LEU A 68 -6.34 -0.38 -14.76
N ASN A 69 -6.21 0.17 -15.96
CA ASN A 69 -5.18 1.17 -16.27
C ASN A 69 -5.37 2.44 -15.41
N THR A 70 -6.59 2.93 -15.27
CA THR A 70 -6.88 4.09 -14.42
C THR A 70 -6.62 3.80 -12.95
N LEU A 71 -7.01 2.61 -12.46
CA LEU A 71 -6.74 2.18 -11.09
C LEU A 71 -5.24 2.06 -10.82
N HIS A 72 -4.47 1.50 -11.76
CA HIS A 72 -3.02 1.41 -11.64
C HIS A 72 -2.37 2.78 -11.46
N VAL A 73 -2.71 3.75 -12.31
CA VAL A 73 -2.19 5.13 -12.19
C VAL A 73 -2.61 5.75 -10.86
N SER A 74 -3.86 5.53 -10.43
CA SER A 74 -4.35 6.05 -9.16
C SER A 74 -3.61 5.44 -7.96
N ILE A 75 -3.29 4.14 -8.01
CA ILE A 75 -2.52 3.46 -6.96
C ILE A 75 -1.09 4.02 -6.93
N ASP A 76 -0.44 4.17 -8.09
CA ASP A 76 0.91 4.73 -8.19
C ASP A 76 0.99 6.16 -7.65
N ASP A 77 -0.05 6.98 -7.83
CA ASP A 77 -0.12 8.35 -7.29
C ASP A 77 -0.30 8.38 -5.75
N ILE A 78 -0.94 7.36 -5.19
CA ILE A 78 -1.30 7.29 -3.77
C ILE A 78 -0.20 6.68 -2.91
N VAL A 79 0.64 5.80 -3.46
CA VAL A 79 1.77 5.19 -2.73
C VAL A 79 2.82 6.21 -2.23
N PRO A 80 3.25 7.24 -2.99
CA PRO A 80 4.29 8.17 -2.55
C PRO A 80 3.79 9.23 -1.56
N VAL A 81 2.52 9.60 -1.65
CA VAL A 81 1.87 10.46 -0.65
C VAL A 81 1.51 9.53 0.50
N VAL A 82 1.79 9.87 1.76
CA VAL A 82 1.38 9.05 2.93
C VAL A 82 -0.15 9.11 3.08
N ALA A 83 -0.84 8.56 2.10
CA ALA A 83 -2.28 8.59 1.96
C ALA A 83 -2.89 7.69 3.04
N PRO A 84 -4.15 7.92 3.41
CA PRO A 84 -4.83 7.05 4.34
C PRO A 84 -4.90 5.63 3.77
N VAL A 85 -4.49 4.64 4.57
CA VAL A 85 -4.62 3.20 4.27
C VAL A 85 -6.03 2.83 3.78
N ASN A 86 -7.05 3.57 4.23
CA ASN A 86 -8.44 3.42 3.82
C ASN A 86 -8.64 3.52 2.30
N ALA A 87 -7.94 4.44 1.61
CA ALA A 87 -8.06 4.58 0.17
C ALA A 87 -7.54 3.34 -0.57
N LEU A 88 -6.38 2.81 -0.15
CA LEU A 88 -5.85 1.55 -0.68
C LEU A 88 -6.78 0.37 -0.40
N LEU A 89 -7.42 0.34 0.77
CA LEU A 89 -8.38 -0.70 1.14
C LEU A 89 -9.62 -0.66 0.23
N GLU A 90 -10.12 0.54 -0.08
CA GLU A 90 -11.23 0.74 -1.03
C GLU A 90 -10.86 0.22 -2.42
N TYR A 91 -9.72 0.62 -2.98
CA TYR A 91 -9.26 0.13 -4.29
C TYR A 91 -9.05 -1.38 -4.32
N LYS A 92 -8.49 -1.95 -3.26
CA LYS A 92 -8.37 -3.40 -3.14
C LYS A 92 -9.73 -4.09 -3.17
N SER A 93 -10.70 -3.62 -2.38
CA SER A 93 -12.04 -4.20 -2.34
C SER A 93 -12.73 -4.14 -3.71
N LEU A 94 -12.51 -3.05 -4.45
CA LEU A 94 -12.97 -2.89 -5.81
C LEU A 94 -12.31 -3.92 -6.74
N LEU A 95 -10.98 -4.07 -6.67
CA LEU A 95 -10.23 -5.07 -7.46
C LEU A 95 -10.68 -6.51 -7.16
N ASP A 96 -10.92 -6.85 -5.89
CA ASP A 96 -11.43 -8.17 -5.48
C ASP A 96 -12.83 -8.42 -6.07
N CYS A 97 -13.70 -7.41 -6.09
CA CYS A 97 -15.01 -7.50 -6.73
C CYS A 97 -14.91 -7.69 -8.25
N HIS A 98 -14.06 -6.91 -8.93
CA HIS A 98 -13.81 -7.05 -10.37
C HIS A 98 -13.20 -8.42 -10.71
N HIS A 99 -12.29 -8.92 -9.86
CA HIS A 99 -11.71 -10.24 -10.02
C HIS A 99 -12.78 -11.34 -10.04
N LEU A 100 -13.70 -11.33 -9.08
CA LEU A 100 -14.81 -12.30 -9.02
C LEU A 100 -15.73 -12.18 -10.26
N ARG A 101 -16.10 -10.96 -10.66
CA ARG A 101 -16.95 -10.72 -11.84
C ARG A 101 -16.30 -11.21 -13.14
N LEU A 102 -14.99 -10.99 -13.31
CA LEU A 102 -14.25 -11.49 -14.47
C LEU A 102 -14.16 -13.02 -14.47
N GLN A 103 -14.00 -13.65 -13.30
CA GLN A 103 -14.02 -15.11 -13.19
C GLN A 103 -15.39 -15.71 -13.55
N GLU A 104 -16.49 -15.09 -13.12
CA GLU A 104 -17.84 -15.49 -13.52
C GLU A 104 -18.06 -15.33 -15.03
N THR A 105 -17.57 -14.22 -15.59
CA THR A 105 -17.63 -13.94 -17.03
C THR A 105 -16.87 -15.01 -17.83
N LEU A 106 -15.66 -15.38 -17.40
CA LEU A 106 -14.85 -16.47 -17.97
C LEU A 106 -15.50 -17.85 -17.84
N ALA A 107 -16.29 -18.07 -16.80
CA ALA A 107 -16.96 -19.35 -16.62
C ALA A 107 -18.01 -19.60 -17.72
N THR A 108 -18.55 -18.55 -18.36
CA THR A 108 -19.61 -18.67 -19.35
C THR A 108 -19.12 -19.32 -20.66
N PRO A 109 -18.05 -18.82 -21.32
CA PRO A 109 -17.44 -19.51 -22.47
C PRO A 109 -17.01 -20.95 -22.16
N ARG A 110 -16.44 -21.20 -20.97
CA ARG A 110 -15.99 -22.54 -20.56
C ARG A 110 -17.13 -23.53 -20.33
N ARG A 111 -18.25 -23.06 -19.78
CA ARG A 111 -19.44 -23.89 -19.54
C ARG A 111 -20.27 -24.11 -20.81
N ARG A 112 -19.95 -23.41 -21.89
CA ARG A 112 -20.66 -23.49 -23.17
C ARG A 112 -20.86 -24.90 -23.70
N ALA A 113 -19.85 -25.77 -23.54
CA ALA A 113 -19.94 -27.16 -23.98
C ALA A 113 -21.01 -27.97 -23.22
N ARG A 114 -21.35 -27.55 -21.99
CA ARG A 114 -22.32 -28.22 -21.11
C ARG A 114 -23.70 -27.56 -21.13
N SER A 115 -23.80 -26.30 -21.50
CA SER A 115 -25.03 -25.51 -21.43
C SER A 115 -25.94 -25.65 -22.67
N GLY A 116 -25.58 -26.48 -23.65
CA GLY A 116 -26.40 -26.72 -24.84
C GLY A 116 -26.51 -25.51 -25.78
N TRP A 117 -25.55 -24.59 -25.73
CA TRP A 117 -25.58 -23.40 -26.57
C TRP A 117 -25.45 -23.76 -28.06
N PRO A 118 -26.18 -23.07 -28.96
CA PRO A 118 -26.07 -23.25 -30.40
C PRO A 118 -24.60 -23.19 -30.86
N ARG A 119 -24.23 -24.14 -31.72
CA ARG A 119 -22.90 -24.27 -32.31
C ARG A 119 -23.02 -24.34 -33.81
N ALA A 120 -22.06 -23.72 -34.49
CA ALA A 120 -21.90 -23.90 -35.92
C ALA A 120 -21.60 -25.36 -36.26
N ASP A 121 -22.42 -25.91 -37.16
CA ASP A 121 -22.32 -27.29 -37.65
C ASP A 121 -21.35 -27.40 -38.82
N LYS A 122 -21.31 -26.36 -39.66
CA LYS A 122 -20.40 -26.29 -40.82
C LYS A 122 -18.96 -26.04 -40.36
N ASP A 123 -18.02 -26.85 -40.84
CA ASP A 123 -16.62 -26.83 -40.40
C ASP A 123 -15.95 -25.45 -40.49
N GLY A 124 -16.20 -24.68 -41.56
CA GLY A 124 -15.64 -23.33 -41.71
C GLY A 124 -16.16 -22.29 -40.70
N HIS A 125 -17.44 -22.31 -40.36
CA HIS A 125 -18.03 -21.40 -39.37
C HIS A 125 -17.69 -21.85 -37.94
N ARG A 126 -17.60 -23.17 -37.72
CA ARG A 126 -17.18 -23.76 -36.46
C ARG A 126 -15.74 -23.40 -36.12
N GLN A 127 -14.84 -23.46 -37.08
CA GLN A 127 -13.45 -23.07 -36.88
C GLN A 127 -13.32 -21.58 -36.51
N LYS A 128 -14.02 -20.70 -37.24
CA LYS A 128 -14.06 -19.26 -36.91
C LYS A 128 -14.56 -19.00 -35.50
N SER A 129 -15.70 -19.59 -35.12
CA SER A 129 -16.26 -19.42 -33.78
C SER A 129 -15.33 -19.93 -32.66
N ASN A 130 -14.68 -21.08 -32.88
CA ASN A 130 -13.73 -21.63 -31.91
C ASN A 130 -12.52 -20.70 -31.72
N LEU A 131 -12.01 -20.11 -32.82
CA LEU A 131 -10.92 -19.12 -32.75
C LEU A 131 -11.35 -17.89 -31.94
N VAL A 132 -12.53 -17.31 -32.22
CA VAL A 132 -13.02 -16.15 -31.45
C VAL A 132 -13.19 -16.48 -29.98
N THR A 133 -13.74 -17.65 -29.68
CA THR A 133 -13.91 -18.11 -28.29
C THR A 133 -12.56 -18.25 -27.59
N PHE A 134 -11.55 -18.80 -28.28
CA PHE A 134 -10.20 -18.95 -27.75
C PHE A 134 -9.57 -17.60 -27.41
N TRP A 135 -9.57 -16.64 -28.35
CA TRP A 135 -9.04 -15.30 -28.11
C TRP A 135 -9.76 -14.59 -26.97
N LEU A 136 -11.08 -14.74 -26.90
CA LEU A 136 -11.88 -14.13 -25.85
C LEU A 136 -11.56 -14.72 -24.46
N GLU A 137 -11.38 -16.03 -24.37
CA GLU A 137 -10.95 -16.67 -23.13
C GLU A 137 -9.56 -16.20 -22.72
N GLU A 138 -8.63 -16.08 -23.67
CA GLU A 138 -7.26 -15.61 -23.42
C GLU A 138 -7.23 -14.16 -22.91
N ASP A 139 -7.96 -13.25 -23.56
CA ASP A 139 -8.07 -11.84 -23.17
C ASP A 139 -8.58 -11.70 -21.73
N HIS A 140 -9.64 -12.44 -21.38
CA HIS A 140 -10.19 -12.38 -20.03
C HIS A 140 -9.28 -13.07 -18.99
N VAL A 141 -8.56 -14.14 -19.35
CA VAL A 141 -7.56 -14.74 -18.46
C VAL A 141 -6.46 -13.74 -18.13
N HIS A 142 -6.00 -12.98 -19.12
CA HIS A 142 -5.02 -11.92 -18.91
C HIS A 142 -5.56 -10.81 -17.97
N LEU A 143 -6.81 -10.37 -18.15
CA LEU A 143 -7.46 -9.40 -17.24
C LEU A 143 -7.58 -9.93 -15.80
N VAL A 144 -7.86 -11.23 -15.64
CA VAL A 144 -7.93 -11.88 -14.33
C VAL A 144 -6.55 -11.97 -13.66
N ALA A 145 -5.49 -12.23 -14.43
CA ALA A 145 -4.12 -12.21 -13.89
C ALA A 145 -3.76 -10.79 -13.43
N ARG A 146 -4.03 -9.79 -14.27
CA ARG A 146 -3.71 -8.39 -13.99
C ARG A 146 -4.44 -7.83 -12.76
N THR A 147 -5.71 -8.18 -12.57
CA THR A 147 -6.46 -7.80 -11.35
C THR A 147 -5.81 -8.35 -10.08
N LYS A 148 -5.34 -9.61 -10.11
CA LYS A 148 -4.65 -10.22 -8.97
C LYS A 148 -3.31 -9.56 -8.68
N GLU A 149 -2.53 -9.27 -9.72
CA GLU A 149 -1.24 -8.59 -9.58
C GLU A 149 -1.43 -7.22 -8.94
N LEU A 150 -2.40 -6.44 -9.41
CA LEU A 150 -2.68 -5.12 -8.86
C LEU A 150 -3.20 -5.19 -7.41
N ALA A 151 -4.06 -6.17 -7.09
CA ALA A 151 -4.52 -6.41 -5.72
C ALA A 151 -3.38 -6.84 -4.77
N ALA A 152 -2.41 -7.62 -5.27
CA ALA A 152 -1.22 -7.99 -4.52
C ALA A 152 -0.33 -6.77 -4.25
N ALA A 153 -0.11 -5.92 -5.26
CA ALA A 153 0.61 -4.65 -5.10
C ALA A 153 -0.05 -3.75 -4.05
N CYS A 154 -1.38 -3.62 -4.04
CA CYS A 154 -2.09 -2.88 -2.99
C CYS A 154 -1.82 -3.41 -1.59
N ASN A 155 -1.76 -4.74 -1.40
CA ASN A 155 -1.46 -5.33 -0.09
C ASN A 155 -0.02 -5.03 0.36
N GLU A 156 0.93 -5.11 -0.57
CA GLU A 156 2.33 -4.80 -0.29
C GLU A 156 2.49 -3.33 0.10
N SER A 157 1.93 -2.41 -0.69
CA SER A 157 1.93 -0.98 -0.39
C SER A 157 1.27 -0.66 0.94
N MET A 158 0.17 -1.34 1.29
CA MET A 158 -0.48 -1.19 2.61
C MET A 158 0.46 -1.62 3.75
N GLY A 159 1.20 -2.70 3.57
CA GLY A 159 2.21 -3.15 4.55
C GLY A 159 3.33 -2.13 4.73
N ILE A 160 3.84 -1.56 3.64
CA ILE A 160 4.87 -0.51 3.66
C ILE A 160 4.36 0.73 4.40
N LEU A 161 3.15 1.18 4.06
CA LEU A 161 2.53 2.37 4.65
C LEU A 161 2.24 2.18 6.15
N MET A 162 1.79 0.99 6.56
CA MET A 162 1.56 0.67 7.97
C MET A 162 2.87 0.67 8.76
N ASN A 163 3.93 0.07 8.21
CA ASN A 163 5.25 0.10 8.82
C ASN A 163 5.79 1.54 8.95
N ALA A 164 5.63 2.36 7.91
CA ALA A 164 6.00 3.77 7.94
C ALA A 164 5.20 4.56 9.00
N ALA A 165 3.90 4.29 9.13
CA ALA A 165 3.05 4.91 10.15
C ALA A 165 3.50 4.55 11.57
N VAL A 166 3.78 3.26 11.82
CA VAL A 166 4.29 2.78 13.11
C VAL A 166 5.63 3.43 13.45
N ILE A 167 6.54 3.54 12.48
CA ILE A 167 7.83 4.23 12.68
C ILE A 167 7.61 5.70 13.02
N ASN A 168 6.73 6.39 12.29
CA ASN A 168 6.43 7.81 12.53
C ASN A 168 5.76 8.03 13.90
N GLU A 169 4.90 7.11 14.35
CA GLU A 169 4.31 7.17 15.68
C GLU A 169 5.36 6.94 16.77
N ALA A 170 6.27 5.98 16.57
CA ALA A 170 7.37 5.72 17.49
C ALA A 170 8.32 6.93 17.62
N THR A 171 8.69 7.59 16.52
CA THR A 171 9.54 8.79 16.58
C THR A 171 8.87 9.94 17.32
N LYS A 172 7.56 10.13 17.15
CA LYS A 172 6.78 11.11 17.91
C LYS A 172 6.74 10.78 19.40
N ALA A 173 6.54 9.51 19.77
CA ALA A 173 6.54 9.06 21.16
C ALA A 173 7.92 9.26 21.82
N VAL A 174 9.01 9.01 21.09
CA VAL A 174 10.38 9.31 21.55
C VAL A 174 10.56 10.81 21.78
N ALA A 175 10.17 11.65 20.81
CA ALA A 175 10.24 13.10 20.95
C ALA A 175 9.41 13.63 22.13
N GLN A 176 8.25 13.02 22.41
CA GLN A 176 7.43 13.34 23.56
C GLN A 176 8.11 12.93 24.88
N THR A 177 8.75 11.77 24.91
CA THR A 177 9.52 11.29 26.06
C THR A 177 10.67 12.23 26.40
N GLU A 178 11.36 12.77 25.39
CA GLU A 178 12.41 13.78 25.61
C GLU A 178 11.88 15.05 26.27
N ARG A 179 10.68 15.52 25.88
CA ARG A 179 10.03 16.66 26.51
C ARG A 179 9.67 16.36 27.96
N MET A 180 9.11 15.17 28.23
CA MET A 180 8.79 14.71 29.59
C MET A 180 10.04 14.59 30.46
N LYS A 181 11.18 14.15 29.89
CA LYS A 181 12.46 14.06 30.59
C LYS A 181 12.95 15.42 31.06
N LYS A 182 12.83 16.47 30.22
CA LYS A 182 13.21 17.85 30.59
C LYS A 182 12.34 18.38 31.73
N LEU A 183 11.02 18.14 31.68
CA LEU A 183 10.11 18.55 32.74
C LEU A 183 10.39 17.84 34.06
N THR A 184 10.62 16.52 33.99
CA THR A 184 10.93 15.70 35.17
C THR A 184 12.24 16.16 35.80
N LEU A 185 13.27 16.45 34.99
CA LEU A 185 14.55 16.97 35.49
C LEU A 185 14.36 18.30 36.24
N MET A 186 13.56 19.23 35.70
CA MET A 186 13.26 20.50 36.38
C MET A 186 12.50 20.30 37.69
N ALA A 187 11.53 19.38 37.71
CA ALA A 187 10.78 19.05 38.93
C ALA A 187 11.66 18.38 39.99
N THR A 188 12.55 17.46 39.59
CA THR A 188 13.49 16.78 40.49
C THR A 188 14.41 17.75 41.23
N PHE A 189 14.82 18.86 40.59
CA PHE A 189 15.58 19.90 41.29
C PHE A 189 14.71 20.83 42.14
N SER A 190 13.51 21.17 41.66
CA SER A 190 12.63 22.12 42.33
C SER A 190 12.11 21.56 43.67
N ILE A 191 11.74 20.27 43.74
CA ILE A 191 11.11 19.68 44.94
C ILE A 191 12.03 19.75 46.18
N PRO A 192 13.29 19.27 46.15
CA PRO A 192 14.19 19.36 47.30
C PRO A 192 14.58 20.81 47.63
N LEU A 193 14.78 21.65 46.61
CA LEU A 193 15.13 23.05 46.82
C LEU A 193 13.98 23.79 47.51
N SER A 194 12.74 23.64 47.05
CA SER A 194 11.56 24.24 47.69
C SER A 194 11.38 23.74 49.13
N PHE A 195 11.64 22.46 49.41
CA PHE A 195 11.58 21.91 50.77
C PHE A 195 12.61 22.58 51.69
N THR A 196 13.87 22.72 51.25
CA THR A 196 14.89 23.42 52.04
C THR A 196 14.52 24.89 52.22
N CYS A 197 14.12 25.60 51.17
CA CYS A 197 13.65 26.99 51.28
C CYS A 197 12.47 27.15 52.25
N SER A 198 11.56 26.16 52.33
CA SER A 198 10.44 26.22 53.27
C SER A 198 10.87 26.02 54.72
N ILE A 199 11.77 25.07 55.01
CA ILE A 199 12.29 24.84 56.37
C ILE A 199 13.03 26.07 56.90
N PHE A 200 13.82 26.71 56.04
CA PHE A 200 14.63 27.88 56.42
C PHE A 200 13.90 29.22 56.25
N GLY A 201 12.83 29.26 55.46
CA GLY A 201 11.97 30.44 55.28
C GLY A 201 10.93 30.60 56.39
N MET A 202 10.60 29.50 57.10
CA MET A 202 9.88 29.60 58.36
C MET A 202 10.86 30.16 59.41
N ASN A 203 10.53 31.29 60.02
CA ASN A 203 11.33 31.94 61.07
C ASN A 203 11.35 31.06 62.34
N VAL A 204 12.11 29.96 62.31
CA VAL A 204 12.25 29.07 63.46
C VAL A 204 13.08 29.81 64.51
N HIS A 205 12.44 30.19 65.61
CA HIS A 205 13.04 30.98 66.69
C HIS A 205 14.34 30.34 67.25
N GLU A 206 14.42 29.01 67.23
CA GLU A 206 15.59 28.20 67.62
C GLU A 206 16.84 28.40 66.74
N LEU A 207 16.69 28.78 65.46
CA LEU A 207 17.81 29.03 64.54
C LEU A 207 18.39 30.45 64.70
N ASN A 208 17.69 31.37 65.37
CA ASN A 208 18.08 32.77 65.51
C ASN A 208 18.90 33.05 66.79
N SER A 209 18.90 32.13 67.77
CA SER A 209 19.62 32.30 69.04
C SER A 209 21.04 31.72 69.05
N SER A 210 21.50 31.09 67.96
CA SER A 210 22.79 30.38 67.92
C SER A 210 23.65 30.76 66.70
N ARG A 211 24.96 30.82 66.90
CA ARG A 211 26.04 31.27 65.99
C ARG A 211 26.20 30.45 64.68
N TRP A 212 25.26 29.56 64.36
CA TRP A 212 25.33 28.52 63.32
C TRP A 212 24.38 28.72 62.12
N SER A 213 23.73 29.88 62.03
CA SER A 213 22.49 30.04 61.23
C SER A 213 22.64 29.91 59.70
N ILE A 214 23.80 30.23 59.11
CA ILE A 214 24.01 30.14 57.65
C ILE A 214 24.83 28.91 57.24
N TRP A 215 25.72 28.42 58.10
CA TRP A 215 26.58 27.29 57.78
C TRP A 215 25.81 25.96 57.78
N ALA A 216 24.79 25.84 58.63
CA ALA A 216 23.90 24.69 58.68
C ALA A 216 23.09 24.50 57.38
N TRP A 217 22.69 25.62 56.73
CA TRP A 217 22.00 25.58 55.44
C TRP A 217 22.89 24.95 54.36
N ILE A 218 24.14 25.39 54.26
CA ILE A 218 25.13 24.83 53.32
C ILE A 218 25.39 23.35 53.64
N ALA A 219 25.57 23.01 54.92
CA ALA A 219 25.85 21.65 55.34
C ALA A 219 24.73 20.63 55.01
N VAL A 220 23.46 21.08 54.93
CA VAL A 220 22.30 20.22 54.61
C VAL A 220 21.99 20.21 53.10
N THR A 221 22.05 21.35 52.43
CA THR A 221 21.72 21.44 50.99
C THR A 221 22.76 20.77 50.10
N VAL A 222 24.06 20.93 50.42
CA VAL A 222 25.18 20.38 49.64
C VAL A 222 25.17 18.85 49.54
N PRO A 223 24.82 18.05 50.57
CA PRO A 223 24.70 16.61 50.41
C PRO A 223 23.34 16.16 49.84
N VAL A 224 22.23 16.81 50.21
CA VAL A 224 20.88 16.36 49.85
C VAL A 224 20.60 16.53 48.35
N VAL A 225 21.00 17.65 47.75
CA VAL A 225 20.78 17.92 46.31
C VAL A 225 21.52 16.92 45.40
N PRO A 226 22.84 16.67 45.54
CA PRO A 226 23.51 15.67 44.73
C PRO A 226 23.08 14.25 45.08
N LEU A 227 22.72 13.93 46.33
CA LEU A 227 22.21 12.61 46.67
C LEU A 227 20.87 12.32 45.97
N THR A 228 19.94 13.28 45.95
CA THR A 228 18.68 13.16 45.21
C THR A 228 18.90 13.12 43.70
N LEU A 229 19.87 13.88 43.19
CA LEU A 229 20.26 13.85 41.78
C LEU A 229 20.85 12.49 41.38
N VAL A 230 21.79 11.95 42.17
CA VAL A 230 22.41 10.63 41.93
C VAL A 230 21.35 9.55 42.02
N MET A 231 20.48 9.56 43.03
CA MET A 231 19.38 8.60 43.12
C MET A 231 18.42 8.70 41.93
N SER A 232 18.06 9.91 41.49
CA SER A 232 17.18 10.10 40.34
C SER A 232 17.86 9.67 39.03
N LEU A 233 19.15 9.96 38.85
CA LEU A 233 19.91 9.56 37.67
C LEU A 233 20.20 8.06 37.64
N CYS A 234 20.43 7.43 38.80
CA CYS A 234 20.55 5.98 38.93
C CYS A 234 19.22 5.28 38.62
N ASN A 235 18.08 5.85 39.03
CA ASN A 235 16.76 5.31 38.71
C ASN A 235 16.31 5.59 37.25
N LEU A 236 16.69 6.72 36.65
CA LEU A 236 16.42 7.03 35.23
C LEU A 236 17.40 6.33 34.28
N GLY A 237 18.57 5.93 34.79
CA GLY A 237 19.66 5.32 34.03
C GLY A 237 19.55 3.82 33.87
N GLU A 238 18.51 3.16 34.40
CA GLU A 238 18.31 1.73 34.18
C GLU A 238 17.61 1.52 32.83
N PRO A 239 18.30 0.99 31.79
CA PRO A 239 17.66 0.67 30.53
C PRO A 239 16.75 -0.55 30.74
N ARG A 240 15.46 -0.29 31.03
CA ARG A 240 14.41 -1.32 31.04
C ARG A 240 14.24 -2.04 29.69
N GLY A 241 14.97 -1.64 28.64
CA GLY A 241 15.01 -2.33 27.35
C GLY A 241 15.97 -3.53 27.26
N ALA A 242 16.89 -3.73 28.22
CA ALA A 242 17.90 -4.80 28.10
C ALA A 242 17.48 -6.16 28.70
N ARG A 243 16.43 -6.22 29.54
CA ARG A 243 15.98 -7.50 30.13
C ARG A 243 14.95 -8.26 29.29
N CYS A 244 14.29 -7.63 28.32
CA CYS A 244 13.29 -8.33 27.49
C CYS A 244 13.89 -9.07 26.28
N ALA A 245 15.15 -8.83 25.91
CA ALA A 245 15.81 -9.57 24.82
C ALA A 245 16.37 -10.95 25.26
N GLY A 246 16.59 -11.16 26.56
CA GLY A 246 17.16 -12.41 27.09
C GLY A 246 16.18 -13.57 27.23
N GLU A 247 14.89 -13.29 27.50
CA GLU A 247 13.92 -14.36 27.79
C GLU A 247 13.09 -14.80 26.57
N MET A 248 12.97 -14.00 25.51
CA MET A 248 12.28 -14.43 24.28
C MET A 248 13.14 -15.31 23.36
N CYS A 249 14.47 -15.32 23.50
CA CYS A 249 15.35 -16.24 22.76
C CYS A 249 15.40 -17.66 23.36
N SER A 250 14.87 -17.90 24.56
CA SER A 250 14.92 -19.22 25.22
C SER A 250 13.72 -20.12 24.89
N MET A 251 12.65 -19.59 24.27
CA MET A 251 11.48 -20.40 23.88
C MET A 251 11.49 -20.85 22.40
N ARG A 252 12.52 -20.50 21.61
CA ARG A 252 12.66 -20.94 20.20
C ARG A 252 13.66 -22.09 19.99
N GLY A 253 14.00 -22.79 21.06
CA GLY A 253 14.92 -23.92 21.06
C GLY A 253 14.25 -25.27 21.30
N LYS A 254 13.09 -25.56 20.70
CA LYS A 254 12.50 -26.92 20.66
C LYS A 254 11.33 -27.04 19.68
N ALA A 255 11.61 -26.84 18.39
CA ALA A 255 10.80 -27.43 17.32
C ALA A 255 11.72 -27.67 16.12
N GLY A 256 12.16 -28.92 15.96
CA GLY A 256 12.98 -29.34 14.85
C GLY A 256 12.18 -29.36 13.54
N GLY A 257 12.89 -29.04 12.47
CA GLY A 257 12.76 -29.69 11.17
C GLY A 257 11.57 -29.30 10.31
N LEU A 258 11.78 -28.33 9.42
CA LEU A 258 11.71 -28.58 7.97
C LEU A 258 12.30 -27.38 7.23
N GLY A 259 13.24 -27.66 6.33
CA GLY A 259 14.02 -26.63 5.64
C GLY A 259 13.22 -25.80 4.64
N ARG A 260 13.68 -24.56 4.47
CA ARG A 260 13.97 -24.00 3.14
C ARG A 260 14.77 -22.71 3.28
N ASP A 261 15.72 -22.58 2.37
CA ASP A 261 16.56 -21.42 2.14
C ASP A 261 15.78 -20.11 2.12
N THR A 262 16.31 -19.11 2.83
CA THR A 262 16.12 -17.71 2.42
C THR A 262 17.39 -16.94 2.77
N ARG A 263 18.40 -17.07 1.89
CA ARG A 263 19.34 -15.98 1.63
C ARG A 263 18.56 -14.92 0.84
N LEU A 264 18.03 -13.93 1.54
CA LEU A 264 17.81 -12.58 1.03
C LEU A 264 18.39 -11.71 2.15
N GLY A 265 19.57 -11.15 1.95
CA GLY A 265 19.68 -9.99 1.08
C GLY A 265 19.84 -8.82 2.04
N GLN A 266 21.08 -8.62 2.46
CA GLN A 266 21.56 -7.39 3.04
C GLN A 266 21.36 -6.30 1.99
N GLU A 267 20.15 -5.73 1.92
CA GLU A 267 19.87 -4.55 1.12
C GLU A 267 20.09 -3.32 2.01
N GLN A 268 21.31 -2.83 1.87
CA GLN A 268 21.72 -1.45 1.92
C GLN A 268 20.53 -0.48 1.98
N LEU A 269 20.25 0.03 3.18
CA LEU A 269 19.35 1.16 3.37
C LEU A 269 20.02 2.37 2.71
N ASP A 270 19.59 2.67 1.48
CA ASP A 270 20.20 3.68 0.63
C ASP A 270 20.02 5.08 1.27
N PRO A 271 21.10 5.84 1.56
CA PRO A 271 21.00 7.14 2.23
C PRO A 271 20.30 8.22 1.39
N SER A 272 20.00 7.92 0.12
CA SER A 272 19.24 8.77 -0.81
C SER A 272 17.74 8.90 -0.45
N LEU A 273 17.17 7.91 0.27
CA LEU A 273 15.75 7.91 0.65
C LEU A 273 15.47 8.85 1.84
N PHE A 274 16.46 9.04 2.72
CA PHE A 274 16.41 10.04 3.79
C PHE A 274 16.56 11.47 3.26
N THR A 275 17.31 11.67 2.18
CA THR A 275 17.39 13.00 1.53
C THR A 275 16.10 13.37 0.80
N LEU A 276 15.43 12.39 0.18
CA LEU A 276 14.18 12.62 -0.56
C LEU A 276 12.98 12.92 0.37
N SER A 277 12.90 12.24 1.51
CA SER A 277 11.91 12.56 2.55
C SER A 277 12.14 13.95 3.18
N ARG A 278 13.40 14.43 3.20
CA ARG A 278 13.75 15.75 3.73
C ARG A 278 13.47 16.88 2.72
N GLU A 279 13.68 16.62 1.43
CA GLU A 279 13.31 17.53 0.32
C GLU A 279 11.78 17.68 0.23
N MET A 280 11.00 16.59 0.29
CA MET A 280 9.53 16.66 0.23
C MET A 280 8.91 17.39 1.43
N SER A 281 9.48 17.27 2.64
CA SER A 281 9.04 18.08 3.80
C SER A 281 9.35 19.57 3.65
N LEU A 282 10.42 19.92 2.92
CA LEU A 282 10.81 21.31 2.66
C LEU A 282 9.91 21.97 1.60
N ASP A 283 9.48 21.20 0.59
CA ASP A 283 8.54 21.69 -0.43
C ASP A 283 7.11 21.85 0.11
N VAL A 284 6.65 20.95 0.98
CA VAL A 284 5.36 21.11 1.68
C VAL A 284 5.37 22.32 2.61
N ALA A 285 6.49 22.59 3.30
CA ALA A 285 6.65 23.80 4.11
C ALA A 285 6.68 25.08 3.28
N ARG A 286 7.31 25.08 2.10
CA ARG A 286 7.31 26.21 1.16
C ARG A 286 5.93 26.47 0.56
N ALA A 287 5.18 25.43 0.20
CA ALA A 287 3.83 25.57 -0.35
C ALA A 287 2.88 26.25 0.66
N SER A 288 2.93 25.86 1.94
CA SER A 288 2.09 26.50 2.97
C SER A 288 2.49 27.96 3.28
N SER A 289 3.77 28.30 3.13
CA SER A 289 4.28 29.66 3.35
C SER A 289 3.86 30.62 2.23
N ILE A 290 3.79 30.13 0.99
CA ILE A 290 3.33 30.92 -0.17
C ILE A 290 1.81 31.18 -0.08
N GLU A 291 1.03 30.21 0.38
CA GLU A 291 -0.42 30.36 0.57
C GLU A 291 -0.77 31.37 1.68
N HIS A 292 0.05 31.43 2.74
CA HIS A 292 -0.10 32.42 3.81
C HIS A 292 0.32 33.84 3.38
N ALA A 293 1.35 33.98 2.53
CA ALA A 293 1.78 35.28 2.02
C ALA A 293 0.76 35.87 1.02
N SER A 294 0.09 35.03 0.22
CA SER A 294 -0.92 35.50 -0.74
C SER A 294 -2.22 35.97 -0.08
N ARG A 295 -2.53 35.50 1.14
CA ARG A 295 -3.71 35.98 1.92
C ARG A 295 -3.47 37.30 2.66
N MET A 296 -2.23 37.79 2.72
CA MET A 296 -1.88 39.04 3.42
C MET A 296 -1.76 40.25 2.48
N ILE A 297 -1.82 40.04 1.15
CA ILE A 297 -1.68 41.10 0.12
C ILE A 297 -3.01 41.31 -0.65
N GLY A 298 -4.07 40.59 -0.28
CA GLY A 298 -5.43 40.78 -0.81
C GLY A 298 -6.30 41.62 0.11
#